data_AF-A0A525NVG9-F1
#
_entry.id   AF-A0A525NVG9-F1
#
_cell.length_a   1.000
_cell.length_b   1.000
_cell.length_c   1.000
_cell.angle_alpha   90.00
_cell.angle_beta   90.00
_cell.angle_gamma   90.00
#
_symmetry.space_group_name_H-M   'P 1'
#
loop_
_entity.id
_entity.type
_entity.pdbx_description
1 polymer ?
#
loop_
_entity_poly.entity_id
_entity_poly.type
_entity_poly.pdbx_seq_one_letter_code
_entity_poly.pdbx_strand_id
1 'polypeptide(L)' 'MVDHIKILKAKGIWTVRAGGAVIAETKNALELREGDRDAVIYIPQGDVAMAFLDKTAMTTHCPYKGDANYFSV' A
#
# COMPACT_ATOMS: atom_id res chain seq x y z
N MET A 1 -11.63 -14.66 14.33
CA MET A 1 -10.28 -14.04 14.25
C MET A 1 -9.85 -13.77 12.79
N VAL A 2 -10.49 -14.38 11.78
CA VAL A 2 -10.20 -14.17 10.34
C VAL A 2 -11.05 -13.04 9.71
N ASP A 3 -12.09 -12.55 10.39
CA ASP A 3 -13.07 -11.62 9.79
C ASP A 3 -12.69 -10.14 9.84
N HIS A 4 -11.60 -9.77 10.50
CA HIS A 4 -11.26 -8.35 10.71
C HIS A 4 -10.57 -7.71 9.50
N ILE A 5 -9.81 -8.48 8.72
CA ILE A 5 -9.13 -8.00 7.50
C ILE A 5 -9.70 -8.71 6.28
N LYS A 6 -10.15 -7.93 5.31
CA LYS A 6 -10.58 -8.42 3.99
C LYS A 6 -9.66 -7.85 2.93
N ILE A 7 -9.23 -8.71 2.00
CA ILE A 7 -8.39 -8.33 0.87
C ILE A 7 -9.15 -8.66 -0.39
N LEU A 8 -9.27 -7.67 -1.27
CA LEU A 8 -9.97 -7.78 -2.55
C LEU A 8 -9.04 -7.34 -3.67
N LYS A 9 -9.15 -7.95 -4.84
CA LYS A 9 -8.47 -7.43 -6.03
C LYS A 9 -9.17 -6.14 -6.46
N ALA A 10 -8.44 -5.03 -6.48
CA ALA A 10 -8.97 -3.78 -6.98
C ALA A 10 -9.11 -3.87 -8.51
N LYS A 11 -10.26 -3.44 -9.03
CA LYS A 11 -10.52 -3.44 -10.47
C LYS A 11 -9.93 -2.18 -11.12
N GLY A 12 -9.55 -2.29 -12.39
CA GLY A 12 -9.03 -1.18 -13.18
C GLY A 12 -7.51 -0.99 -13.07
N ILE A 13 -7.05 0.13 -13.62
CA ILE A 13 -5.66 0.59 -13.49
C ILE A 13 -5.63 1.61 -12.36
N TRP A 14 -4.70 1.41 -11.43
CA TRP A 14 -4.48 2.30 -10.30
C TRP A 14 -3.17 3.04 -10.47
N THR A 15 -3.20 4.35 -10.24
CA THR A 15 -2.04 5.23 -10.39
C THR A 15 -1.80 5.98 -9.09
N VAL A 16 -0.56 5.96 -8.59
CA VAL A 16 -0.14 6.72 -7.41
C VAL A 16 0.74 7.88 -7.86
N ARG A 17 0.44 9.08 -7.35
CA ARG A 17 1.16 10.32 -7.67
C ARG A 17 1.67 10.98 -6.41
N ALA A 18 2.88 11.52 -6.48
CA ALA A 18 3.49 12.31 -5.43
C ALA A 18 4.55 13.25 -6.04
N GLY A 19 4.74 14.43 -5.45
CA GLY A 19 5.72 15.42 -5.95
C GLY A 19 5.53 15.85 -7.41
N GLY A 20 4.31 15.72 -7.97
CA GLY A 20 4.04 16.00 -9.39
C GLY A 20 4.40 14.86 -10.36
N ALA A 21 4.92 13.74 -9.88
CA ALA A 21 5.26 12.56 -10.68
C ALA A 21 4.30 11.39 -10.42
N VAL A 22 4.22 10.47 -11.38
CA VAL A 22 3.61 9.14 -11.18
C VAL A 22 4.68 8.22 -10.60
N ILE A 23 4.46 7.73 -9.38
CA ILE A 23 5.42 6.87 -8.67
C ILE A 23 5.02 5.40 -8.70
N ALA A 24 3.80 5.08 -9.12
CA ALA A 24 3.37 3.71 -9.41
C ALA A 24 2.17 3.68 -10.36
N GLU A 25 2.10 2.64 -11.19
CA GLU A 25 0.91 2.31 -11.99
C GLU A 25 0.75 0.79 -12.04
N THR A 26 -0.43 0.26 -11.68
CA THR A 26 -0.66 -1.18 -11.60
C THR A 26 -2.07 -1.60 -12.00
N LYS A 27 -2.19 -2.83 -12.50
CA LYS A 27 -3.47 -3.57 -12.67
C LYS A 27 -3.70 -4.61 -11.57
N ASN A 28 -2.77 -4.71 -10.63
CA ASN A 28 -2.69 -5.74 -9.59
C ASN A 28 -2.81 -5.14 -8.18
N ALA A 29 -3.39 -3.93 -8.07
CA ALA A 29 -3.67 -3.31 -6.79
C ALA A 29 -4.61 -4.19 -5.94
N LEU A 30 -4.36 -4.17 -4.64
CA LEU A 30 -5.18 -4.86 -3.64
C LEU A 30 -5.87 -3.83 -2.75
N GLU A 31 -7.16 -4.01 -2.53
CA GLU A 31 -7.93 -3.24 -1.57
C GLU A 31 -7.98 -3.99 -0.25
N LEU A 32 -7.46 -3.39 0.82
CA LEU A 32 -7.52 -3.92 2.17
C LEU A 32 -8.57 -3.15 2.98
N ARG A 33 -9.50 -3.87 3.60
CA ARG A 33 -10.47 -3.32 4.56
C ARG A 33 -10.23 -3.92 5.93
N GLU A 34 -10.11 -3.07 6.94
CA GLU A 34 -9.85 -3.48 8.32
C GLU A 34 -11.00 -3.02 9.22
N GLY A 35 -11.90 -3.94 9.57
CA GLY A 35 -13.15 -3.63 10.28
C GLY A 35 -13.98 -2.59 9.53
N ASP A 36 -14.32 -1.51 10.23
CA ASP A 36 -15.13 -0.40 9.71
C ASP A 36 -14.28 0.79 9.23
N ARG A 37 -12.95 0.63 9.11
CA ARG A 37 -12.07 1.67 8.56
C ARG A 37 -12.23 1.78 7.05
N ASP A 38 -11.90 2.95 6.52
CA ASP A 38 -11.79 3.16 5.09
C ASP A 38 -10.79 2.21 4.45
N ALA A 39 -11.06 1.86 3.20
CA ALA A 39 -10.23 0.94 2.45
C ALA A 39 -8.85 1.55 2.15
N VAL A 40 -7.81 0.74 2.30
CA VAL A 40 -6.43 1.12 1.96
C VAL A 40 -5.99 0.34 0.73
N ILE A 41 -5.38 1.03 -0.22
CA ILE A 41 -4.91 0.42 -1.47
C ILE A 41 -3.44 0.06 -1.34
N TYR A 42 -3.14 -1.22 -1.51
CA TYR A 42 -1.80 -1.77 -1.59
C TYR A 42 -1.39 -1.93 -3.04
N ILE A 43 -0.21 -1.40 -3.37
CA ILE A 43 0.40 -1.50 -4.69
C ILE A 43 1.55 -2.52 -4.59
N PRO A 44 1.64 -3.50 -5.51
CA PRO A 44 2.78 -4.41 -5.57
C PRO A 44 4.08 -3.62 -5.74
N GLN A 45 5.10 -3.92 -4.93
CA GLN A 45 6.37 -3.19 -4.95
C GLN A 45 7.05 -3.17 -6.33
N GLY A 46 6.89 -4.24 -7.13
CA GLY A 46 7.44 -4.32 -8.49
C GLY A 46 6.85 -3.31 -9.47
N ASP A 47 5.67 -2.76 -9.17
CA ASP A 47 4.98 -1.75 -9.97
C ASP A 47 5.23 -0.32 -9.42
N VAL A 48 6.04 -0.20 -8.35
CA VAL A 48 6.42 1.07 -7.73
C VAL A 48 7.81 1.47 -8.22
N ALA A 49 7.97 2.72 -8.63
CA ALA A 49 9.25 3.31 -8.96
C ALA A 49 10.04 3.61 -7.68
N MET A 50 10.55 2.54 -7.04
CA MET A 50 11.26 2.59 -5.75
C MET A 50 12.48 3.52 -5.73
N ALA A 51 13.02 3.88 -6.90
CA ALA A 51 14.11 4.86 -7.02
C ALA A 51 13.72 6.28 -6.56
N PHE A 52 12.43 6.58 -6.46
CA PHE A 52 11.92 7.85 -5.89
C PHE A 52 11.61 7.75 -4.39
N LEU A 53 11.86 6.60 -3.76
CA LEU A 53 11.52 6.35 -2.37
C LEU A 53 12.76 6.13 -1.53
N ASP A 54 12.92 6.93 -0.48
CA ASP A 54 14.00 6.76 0.49
C ASP A 54 13.51 5.97 1.70
N LYS A 55 14.21 4.89 2.04
CA LYS A 55 13.87 4.09 3.22
C LYS A 55 14.20 4.89 4.48
N THR A 56 13.23 4.98 5.39
CA THR A 56 13.44 5.60 6.70
C THR A 56 13.76 4.54 7.77
N ALA A 57 14.23 5.00 8.94
CA ALA A 57 14.36 4.14 10.11
C ALA A 57 13.01 3.87 10.84
N MET A 58 11.93 4.56 10.43
CA MET A 58 10.64 4.46 11.10
C MET A 58 9.95 3.15 10.75
N THR A 59 9.52 2.43 11.78
CA THR A 59 8.69 1.24 11.67
C THR A 59 7.57 1.30 12.69
N THR A 60 6.44 0.64 12.38
CA THR A 60 5.34 0.48 13.33
C THR A 60 4.83 -0.95 13.29
N HIS A 61 4.45 -1.48 14.45
CA HIS A 61 3.92 -2.83 14.57
C HIS A 61 2.39 -2.82 14.60
N CYS A 62 1.76 -3.66 13.79
CA CYS A 62 0.34 -3.95 13.83
C CYS A 62 0.11 -5.43 14.20
N PRO A 63 -0.72 -5.75 15.21
CA PRO A 63 -0.93 -7.13 15.65
C PRO A 63 -1.55 -8.03 14.57
N TYR A 64 -2.17 -7.44 13.53
CA TYR A 64 -2.79 -8.19 12.44
C TYR A 64 -1.93 -8.25 11.18
N LYS A 65 -1.01 -7.30 10.97
CA LYS A 65 -0.27 -7.12 9.70
C LYS A 65 1.25 -7.25 9.85
N GLY A 66 1.76 -7.33 11.07
CA GLY A 66 3.19 -7.32 11.35
C GLY A 66 3.79 -5.92 11.27
N ASP A 67 5.05 -5.84 10.83
CA ASP A 67 5.82 -4.60 10.83
C ASP A 67 5.71 -3.84 9.51
N ALA A 68 5.29 -2.58 9.59
CA ALA A 68 5.32 -1.65 8.47
C ALA A 68 6.67 -0.93 8.44
N ASN A 69 7.26 -0.81 7.25
CA ASN A 69 8.43 0.02 6.99
C ASN A 69 7.99 1.30 6.28
N TYR A 70 8.48 2.45 6.73
CA TYR A 70 8.11 3.74 6.16
C TYR A 70 9.16 4.25 5.19
N PHE A 71 8.69 4.90 4.14
CA PHE A 71 9.51 5.56 3.11
C PHE A 71 9.13 7.03 3.02
N SER A 72 10.11 7.88 2.69
CA SER A 72 9.87 9.27 2.27
C SER A 72 9.82 9.38 0.76
N VAL A 73 9.06 10.37 0.28
CA VAL A 73 8.87 10.75 -1.12
C VAL A 73 9.30 12.20 -1.30
#